data_AF-A0A2N1N495-F1
#
_entry.id   AF-A0A2N1N495-F1
#
_cell.length_a   1.000
_cell.length_b   1.000
_cell.length_c   1.000
_cell.angle_alpha   90.00
_cell.angle_beta   90.00
_cell.angle_gamma   90.00
#
_symmetry.space_group_name_H-M   'P 1'
#
loop_
_entity.id
_entity.type
_entity.pdbx_description
1 polymer ?
#
loop_
_entity_poly.entity_id
_entity_poly.type
_entity_poly.pdbx_seq_one_letter_code
_entity_poly.pdbx_strand_id
1 'polypeptide(L)'
;MWEISSGQPPFINYEHDYDLAMNIINGIRPKIVPGTPLEYKNLMVQCWDADPLKRPDIYTFWKRMQRFNLDCQNMSDEFFQSKIDNLEMNKVKENYTSSRLFTSKIHQFGENLPEPRNATEEEQEAFHSKSYDFSIPDNINDFNGSNKQ
;
A
#
# COMPACT_ATOMS: atom_id res chain seq x y z
N MET A 1 9.34 -2.15 0.06
CA MET A 1 9.45 -0.87 -0.69
C MET A 1 8.26 0.03 -0.44
N TRP A 2 7.04 -0.44 -0.70
CA TRP A 2 5.85 0.39 -0.51
C TRP A 2 5.70 0.90 0.93
N GLU A 3 5.83 0.03 1.94
CA GLU A 3 5.74 0.44 3.36
C GLU A 3 6.77 1.51 3.76
N ILE A 4 7.98 1.43 3.19
CA ILE A 4 9.03 2.44 3.43
C ILE A 4 8.61 3.79 2.82
N SER A 5 8.00 3.76 1.64
CA SER A 5 7.57 4.95 0.92
C SER A 5 6.28 5.57 1.47
N SER A 6 5.38 4.76 2.02
CA SER A 6 4.08 5.21 2.52
C SER A 6 4.05 5.42 4.03
N GLY A 7 4.98 4.81 4.77
CA GLY A 7 4.96 4.77 6.24
C GLY A 7 3.81 3.93 6.81
N GLN A 8 3.10 3.16 5.99
CA GLN A 8 1.89 2.41 6.38
C GLN A 8 1.94 0.97 5.87
N PRO A 9 1.22 0.03 6.52
CA PRO A 9 0.97 -1.29 5.97
C PRO A 9 0.18 -1.23 4.65
N PRO A 10 0.49 -2.08 3.64
CA PRO A 10 -0.27 -2.12 2.40
C PRO A 10 -1.72 -2.50 2.67
N PHE A 11 -2.65 -1.86 1.95
CA PHE A 11 -4.09 -2.11 2.10
C PHE A 11 -4.60 -1.95 3.54
N ILE A 12 -4.04 -1.00 4.33
CA ILE A 12 -4.43 -0.77 5.73
C ILE A 12 -5.95 -0.61 5.90
N ASN A 13 -6.63 0.05 4.96
CA ASN A 13 -8.07 0.32 4.99
C ASN A 13 -8.94 -0.83 4.47
N TYR A 14 -8.35 -1.98 4.13
CA TYR A 14 -9.05 -3.14 3.61
C TYR A 14 -9.01 -4.30 4.61
N GLU A 15 -10.08 -5.08 4.63
CA GLU A 15 -10.07 -6.39 5.28
C GLU A 15 -9.12 -7.32 4.53
N HIS A 16 -8.30 -8.06 5.27
CA HIS A 16 -7.34 -9.01 4.70
C HIS A 16 -8.00 -10.37 4.52
N ASP A 17 -8.93 -10.42 3.57
CA ASP A 17 -9.81 -11.56 3.33
C ASP A 17 -9.60 -12.19 1.95
N TYR A 18 -10.49 -13.11 1.58
CA TYR A 18 -10.47 -13.79 0.29
C TYR A 18 -10.65 -12.81 -0.87
N ASP A 19 -11.52 -11.80 -0.72
CA ASP A 19 -11.81 -10.85 -1.78
C ASP A 19 -10.59 -9.97 -2.07
N LEU A 20 -9.90 -9.49 -1.03
CA LEU A 20 -8.63 -8.78 -1.21
C LEU A 20 -7.59 -9.65 -1.91
N ALA A 21 -7.48 -10.93 -1.53
CA ALA A 21 -6.56 -11.86 -2.19
C ALA A 21 -6.90 -12.02 -3.69
N MET A 22 -8.18 -12.17 -4.04
CA MET A 22 -8.63 -12.23 -5.45
C MET A 22 -8.35 -10.94 -6.21
N ASN A 23 -8.55 -9.78 -5.59
CA ASN A 23 -8.22 -8.48 -6.18
C ASN A 23 -6.72 -8.38 -6.49
N ILE A 24 -5.85 -8.86 -5.59
CA ILE A 24 -4.40 -8.88 -5.79
C ILE A 24 -4.01 -9.82 -6.95
N ILE A 25 -4.61 -11.01 -7.04
CA ILE A 25 -4.37 -11.95 -8.16
C ILE A 25 -4.80 -11.31 -9.48
N ASN A 26 -5.92 -10.60 -9.49
CA ASN A 26 -6.41 -9.83 -10.65
C ASN A 26 -5.62 -8.55 -10.95
N GLY A 27 -4.56 -8.28 -10.19
CA GLY A 27 -3.60 -7.22 -10.52
C GLY A 27 -3.74 -5.93 -9.74
N ILE A 28 -4.66 -5.85 -8.77
CA ILE A 28 -4.75 -4.69 -7.88
C ILE A 28 -3.46 -4.57 -7.06
N ARG A 29 -2.96 -3.34 -6.93
CA ARG A 29 -1.74 -3.01 -6.18
C ARG A 29 -2.00 -1.83 -5.23
N PRO A 30 -1.19 -1.68 -4.17
CA PRO A 30 -1.27 -0.50 -3.31
C PRO A 30 -1.08 0.79 -4.11
N LYS A 31 -1.90 1.82 -3.82
CA LYS A 31 -1.79 3.13 -4.46
C LYS A 31 -0.42 3.73 -4.18
N ILE A 32 0.26 4.20 -5.23
CA ILE A 32 1.55 4.89 -5.06
C ILE A 32 1.30 6.23 -4.39
N VAL A 33 2.01 6.50 -3.31
CA VAL A 33 1.86 7.74 -2.54
C VAL A 33 2.50 8.90 -3.32
N PRO A 34 1.85 10.07 -3.40
CA PRO A 34 2.48 11.27 -3.96
C PRO A 34 3.84 11.54 -3.31
N GLY A 35 4.77 12.13 -4.06
CA GLY A 35 6.13 12.40 -3.58
C GLY A 35 7.11 11.22 -3.67
N THR A 36 6.63 9.99 -3.93
CA THR A 36 7.51 8.85 -4.23
C THR A 36 8.42 9.17 -5.42
N PRO A 37 9.76 9.08 -5.30
CA PRO A 37 10.67 9.34 -6.41
C PRO A 37 10.37 8.45 -7.62
N LEU A 38 10.38 9.02 -8.83
CA LEU A 38 9.96 8.34 -10.06
C LEU A 38 10.69 7.01 -10.28
N GLU A 39 12.01 7.01 -10.12
CA GLU A 39 12.80 5.80 -10.32
C GLU A 39 12.52 4.74 -9.25
N TYR A 40 12.24 5.15 -8.00
CA TYR A 40 11.82 4.24 -6.91
C TYR A 40 10.44 3.65 -7.18
N LYS A 41 9.49 4.47 -7.65
CA LYS A 41 8.17 4.03 -8.13
C LYS A 41 8.32 2.99 -9.23
N ASN A 42 9.15 3.25 -10.24
CA ASN A 42 9.35 2.32 -11.36
C ASN A 42 9.95 0.99 -10.92
N LEU A 43 10.93 1.01 -10.00
CA LEU A 43 11.51 -0.21 -9.43
C LEU A 43 10.47 -1.00 -8.63
N MET A 44 9.72 -0.32 -7.76
CA MET A 44 8.64 -0.93 -6.98
C MET A 44 7.58 -1.57 -7.88
N VAL A 45 7.21 -0.88 -8.98
CA VAL A 45 6.23 -1.41 -9.94
C VAL A 45 6.75 -2.64 -10.68
N GLN A 46 8.02 -2.66 -11.05
CA GLN A 46 8.63 -3.84 -11.68
C GLN A 46 8.70 -5.05 -10.73
N CYS A 47 8.90 -4.83 -9.42
CA CYS A 47 8.99 -5.92 -8.44
C CYS A 47 7.70 -6.73 -8.28
N TRP A 48 6.54 -6.15 -8.57
CA TRP A 48 5.23 -6.81 -8.40
C TRP A 48 4.50 -7.09 -9.72
N ASP A 49 5.24 -7.10 -10.83
CA ASP A 49 4.71 -7.50 -12.14
C ASP A 49 4.15 -8.93 -12.06
N ALA A 50 2.98 -9.15 -12.64
CA ALA A 50 2.38 -10.47 -12.73
C ALA A 50 3.27 -11.47 -13.49
N ASP A 51 3.99 -11.01 -14.51
CA ASP A 51 4.97 -11.81 -15.24
C ASP A 51 6.28 -11.91 -14.44
N PRO A 52 6.65 -13.10 -13.94
CA PRO A 52 7.88 -13.27 -13.16
C PRO A 52 9.15 -12.91 -13.95
N LEU A 53 9.14 -13.01 -15.28
CA LEU A 53 10.30 -12.70 -16.13
C LEU A 53 10.55 -11.19 -16.23
N LYS A 54 9.55 -10.36 -15.96
CA LYS A 54 9.67 -8.89 -15.93
C LYS A 54 10.15 -8.37 -14.58
N ARG A 55 10.16 -9.21 -13.54
CA ARG A 55 10.66 -8.83 -12.22
C ARG A 55 12.18 -8.72 -12.26
N PRO A 56 12.77 -7.73 -11.57
CA PRO A 56 14.22 -7.64 -11.46
C PRO A 56 14.74 -8.81 -10.63
N ASP A 57 15.85 -9.39 -11.07
CA ASP A 57 16.61 -10.29 -10.22
C ASP A 57 17.21 -9.53 -9.02
N ILE A 58 17.62 -10.28 -8.00
CA ILE A 58 18.11 -9.69 -6.74
C ILE A 58 19.35 -8.82 -6.93
N TYR A 59 20.23 -9.16 -7.87
CA TYR A 59 21.45 -8.39 -8.13
C TYR A 59 21.13 -7.06 -8.83
N THR A 60 20.28 -7.09 -9.86
CA THR A 60 19.78 -5.89 -10.53
C THR A 60 19.03 -4.97 -9.56
N PHE A 61 18.17 -5.56 -8.71
CA PHE A 61 17.46 -4.83 -7.65
C PHE A 61 18.44 -4.15 -6.68
N TRP A 62 19.39 -4.90 -6.14
CA TRP A 62 20.38 -4.39 -5.18
C TRP A 62 21.25 -3.27 -5.76
N LYS A 63 21.67 -3.40 -7.02
CA LYS A 63 22.44 -2.37 -7.71
C LYS A 63 21.64 -1.07 -7.87
N ARG A 64 20.35 -1.15 -8.21
CA ARG A 64 19.47 0.02 -8.31
C ARG A 64 19.24 0.67 -6.93
N MET A 65 19.02 -0.14 -5.89
CA MET A 65 18.85 0.37 -4.52
C MET A 65 20.09 1.08 -3.98
N GLN A 66 21.29 0.58 -4.25
CA GLN A 66 22.52 1.28 -3.88
C GLN A 66 22.67 2.62 -4.59
N ARG A 67 22.34 2.67 -5.88
CA ARG A 67 22.37 3.93 -6.63
C ARG A 67 21.44 4.96 -6.00
N PHE A 68 20.22 4.57 -5.63
CA PHE A 68 19.30 5.46 -4.89
C PHE A 68 19.89 5.97 -3.59
N ASN A 69 20.47 5.08 -2.78
CA ASN A 69 21.07 5.49 -1.51
C ASN A 69 22.21 6.50 -1.72
N LEU A 70 23.03 6.30 -2.75
CA LEU A 70 24.12 7.22 -3.08
C LEU A 70 23.58 8.57 -3.57
N ASP A 71 22.56 8.56 -4.43
CA ASP A 71 21.93 9.78 -4.93
C ASP A 71 21.28 10.59 -3.79
N CYS A 72 20.68 9.91 -2.80
CA CYS A 72 20.16 10.56 -1.60
C CYS A 72 21.26 11.17 -0.72
N GLN A 73 22.44 10.55 -0.62
CA GLN A 73 23.56 11.07 0.17
C GLN A 73 24.22 12.31 -0.46
N ASN A 74 24.17 12.43 -1.79
CA ASN A 74 24.78 13.54 -2.52
C ASN A 74 23.87 14.77 -2.64
N MET A 75 22.62 14.66 -2.19
CA MET A 75 21.62 15.71 -2.28
C MET A 75 21.72 16.63 -1.04
N SER A 76 21.66 17.95 -1.23
CA SER A 76 21.80 18.89 -0.12
C SER A 76 20.58 18.87 0.82
N ASP A 77 20.82 19.10 2.11
CA ASP A 77 19.77 19.14 3.14
C ASP A 77 18.67 20.18 2.82
N GLU A 78 19.02 21.28 2.15
CA GLU A 78 18.10 22.34 1.73
C GLU A 78 17.10 21.86 0.67
N PHE A 79 17.53 20.98 -0.25
CA PHE A 79 16.65 20.38 -1.24
C PHE A 79 15.65 19.41 -0.60
N PHE A 80 16.09 18.62 0.39
CA PHE A 80 15.20 17.73 1.15
C PHE A 80 14.10 18.49 1.87
N GLN A 81 14.41 19.60 2.52
CA GLN A 81 13.40 20.38 3.25
C GLN A 81 12.36 21.00 2.31
N SER A 82 12.80 21.59 1.18
CA SER A 82 11.83 22.07 0.19
C SER A 82 10.91 20.98 -0.35
N LYS A 83 11.39 19.73 -0.44
CA LYS A 83 10.60 18.59 -0.94
C LYS A 83 9.66 18.03 0.12
N ILE A 84 10.06 18.05 1.39
CA ILE A 84 9.22 17.68 2.54
C ILE A 84 8.11 18.71 2.73
N ASP A 85 8.43 20.01 2.63
CA ASP A 85 7.45 21.09 2.82
C ASP A 85 6.38 21.12 1.71
N ASN A 86 6.72 20.66 0.50
CA ASN A 86 5.78 20.49 -0.61
C ASN A 86 4.98 19.18 -0.56
N LEU A 87 5.36 18.25 0.32
CA LEU A 87 4.57 17.05 0.54
C LEU A 87 3.47 17.42 1.52
N GLU A 88 2.22 17.47 1.07
CA GLU A 88 1.07 17.37 1.98
C GLU A 88 1.11 15.98 2.63
N MET A 89 2.01 15.80 3.60
CA MET A 89 1.85 14.80 4.61
C MET A 89 0.60 15.21 5.36
N ASN A 90 -0.51 14.55 5.05
CA ASN A 90 -1.56 14.37 6.03
C ASN A 90 -0.84 13.99 7.31
N LYS A 91 -0.81 14.90 8.30
CA LYS A 91 -0.44 14.59 9.68
C LYS A 91 -1.52 13.61 10.15
N VAL A 92 -1.43 12.36 9.70
CA VAL A 92 -2.21 11.27 10.22
C VAL A 92 -1.75 11.22 11.67
N LYS A 93 -2.62 11.66 12.58
CA LYS A 93 -2.40 11.50 14.02
C LYS A 93 -1.90 10.08 14.21
N GLU A 94 -0.66 9.96 14.69
CA GLU A 94 0.00 8.71 14.98
C GLU A 94 -0.75 8.01 16.11
N ASN A 95 -1.85 7.36 15.76
CA ASN A 95 -2.36 6.27 16.54
C ASN A 95 -1.59 5.05 16.02
N TYR A 96 -0.33 4.87 16.45
CA TYR A 96 0.36 3.58 16.41
C TYR A 96 -0.37 2.61 17.36
N THR A 97 -1.67 2.43 17.19
CA THR A 97 -2.42 1.33 17.76
C THR A 97 -2.14 0.15 16.85
N SER A 98 -0.91 -0.36 16.93
CA SER A 98 -0.56 -1.71 16.47
C SER A 98 -1.31 -2.72 17.34
N SER A 99 -2.64 -2.75 17.17
CA SER A 99 -3.54 -3.74 17.77
C SER A 99 -4.08 -4.69 16.72
N ARG A 100 -3.70 -4.54 15.43
CA ARG A 100 -3.94 -5.58 14.43
C ARG A 100 -3.07 -6.78 14.80
N LEU A 101 -3.64 -7.66 15.61
CA LEU A 101 -3.12 -8.99 15.84
C LEU A 101 -3.02 -9.66 14.46
N PHE A 102 -1.80 -9.89 13.98
CA PHE A 102 -1.57 -10.68 12.77
C PHE A 102 -1.94 -12.13 13.06
N THR A 103 -3.23 -12.44 13.00
CA THR A 103 -3.70 -13.82 13.05
C THR A 103 -3.55 -14.40 11.66
N SER A 104 -2.73 -15.44 11.50
CA SER A 104 -2.70 -16.19 10.25
C SER A 104 -4.07 -16.80 10.01
N LYS A 105 -4.71 -16.42 8.89
CA LYS A 105 -5.96 -17.01 8.43
C LYS A 105 -5.67 -17.82 7.17
N ILE A 106 -5.94 -19.12 7.22
CA ILE A 106 -5.83 -19.98 6.04
C ILE A 106 -7.11 -19.79 5.23
N HIS A 107 -6.98 -19.24 4.03
CA HIS A 107 -8.06 -19.20 3.05
C HIS A 107 -8.00 -20.46 2.19
N GLN A 108 -9.12 -21.17 2.07
CA GLN A 108 -9.25 -22.28 1.12
C GLN A 108 -9.48 -21.69 -0.27
N PHE A 109 -8.41 -21.53 -1.02
CA PHE A 109 -8.49 -21.21 -2.44
C PHE A 109 -8.92 -22.49 -3.18
N GLY A 110 -10.02 -22.42 -3.92
CA GLY A 110 -10.47 -23.53 -4.76
C GLY A 110 -9.41 -23.91 -5.80
N GLU A 111 -9.54 -25.08 -6.42
CA GLU A 111 -8.52 -25.62 -7.33
C GLU A 111 -8.25 -24.76 -8.58
N ASN A 112 -9.15 -23.84 -8.93
CA ASN A 112 -9.07 -23.01 -10.12
C ASN A 112 -8.89 -21.52 -9.78
N LEU A 113 -7.68 -21.13 -9.37
CA LEU A 113 -7.31 -19.71 -9.28
C LEU A 113 -7.13 -19.13 -10.69
N PRO A 114 -7.55 -17.88 -10.94
CA PRO A 114 -7.23 -17.21 -12.18
C PRO A 114 -5.73 -16.99 -12.31
N GLU A 115 -5.23 -16.97 -13.55
CA GLU A 115 -3.83 -16.61 -13.79
C GLU A 115 -3.57 -15.17 -13.34
N PRO A 116 -2.47 -14.92 -12.60
CA PRO A 116 -2.11 -13.57 -12.20
C PRO A 116 -1.94 -12.66 -13.41
N ARG A 117 -2.51 -11.45 -13.33
CA ARG A 117 -2.35 -10.41 -14.35
C ARG A 117 -2.05 -9.06 -13.72
N ASN A 118 -1.62 -8.11 -14.54
CA ASN A 118 -1.56 -6.71 -14.13
C ASN A 118 -2.91 -6.06 -14.43
N ALA A 119 -3.42 -5.26 -13.49
CA ALA A 119 -4.65 -4.48 -13.72
C ALA A 119 -4.34 -3.23 -14.55
N THR A 120 -5.32 -2.74 -15.31
CA THR A 120 -5.21 -1.48 -16.05
C THR A 120 -5.23 -0.28 -15.09
N GLU A 121 -4.86 0.90 -15.59
CA GLU A 121 -4.91 2.13 -14.78
C GLU A 121 -6.35 2.41 -14.33
N GLU A 122 -7.34 2.21 -15.21
CA GLU A 122 -8.76 2.40 -14.90
C GLU A 122 -9.25 1.41 -13.83
N GLU A 123 -8.81 0.15 -13.87
CA GLU A 123 -9.16 -0.85 -12.86
C GLU A 123 -8.57 -0.50 -11.48
N GLN A 124 -7.33 -0.01 -11.44
CA GLN A 124 -6.71 0.48 -10.20
C GLN A 124 -7.48 1.68 -9.65
N GLU A 125 -7.77 2.66 -10.50
CA GLU A 125 -8.52 3.86 -10.12
C GLU A 125 -9.91 3.52 -9.60
N ALA A 126 -10.63 2.63 -10.28
CA ALA A 126 -11.95 2.17 -9.85
C ALA A 126 -11.90 1.46 -8.49
N PHE A 127 -10.87 0.65 -8.22
CA PHE A 127 -10.70 -0.01 -6.94
C PHE A 127 -10.46 1.01 -5.81
N HIS A 128 -9.52 1.95 -6.01
CA HIS A 128 -9.13 2.92 -4.98
C HIS A 128 -10.12 4.09 -4.82
N SER A 129 -11.05 4.28 -5.76
CA SER A 129 -12.10 5.31 -5.68
C SER A 129 -13.33 4.85 -4.89
N LYS A 130 -13.42 3.56 -4.52
CA LYS A 130 -14.50 3.07 -3.67
C LYS A 130 -14.39 3.72 -2.29
N SER A 131 -15.29 4.64 -2.00
CA SER A 131 -15.47 5.17 -0.65
C SER A 131 -15.95 4.03 0.24
N TYR A 132 -15.16 3.68 1.26
CA TYR A 132 -15.71 2.97 2.40
C TYR A 132 -16.63 3.95 3.11
N ASP A 133 -17.93 3.65 3.10
CA ASP A 133 -18.93 4.40 3.82
C ASP A 133 -18.73 4.13 5.30
N PHE A 134 -17.73 4.80 5.89
CA PHE A 134 -17.63 4.91 7.33
C PHE A 134 -18.80 5.79 7.74
N SER A 135 -19.95 5.17 8.01
CA SER A 135 -21.03 5.82 8.73
C SER A 135 -20.46 6.20 10.09
N ILE A 136 -19.94 7.43 10.21
CA ILE A 136 -19.66 8.01 11.53
C ILE A 136 -21.05 8.21 12.13
N PRO A 137 -21.44 7.45 13.17
CA PRO A 137 -22.72 7.72 13.81
C PRO A 137 -22.62 9.13 14.39
N ASP A 138 -23.57 10.00 14.02
CA ASP A 138 -23.63 11.39 14.50
C ASP A 138 -23.81 11.49 16.02
N ASN A 139 -23.98 10.36 16.72
CA ASN A 139 -24.34 10.31 18.12
C ASN A 139 -23.45 9.34 18.92
N ILE A 140 -22.68 9.89 19.86
CA ILE A 140 -21.86 9.15 20.85
C ILE A 140 -22.72 8.24 21.75
N ASN A 141 -24.04 8.43 21.76
CA ASN A 141 -24.95 7.69 22.63
C ASN A 141 -25.24 6.23 22.18
N ASP A 142 -24.88 5.83 20.96
CA ASP A 142 -25.10 4.45 20.49
C ASP A 142 -24.11 3.43 21.07
N PHE A 143 -23.03 3.87 21.71
CA PHE A 143 -22.08 2.96 22.38
C PHE A 143 -22.57 2.43 23.74
N ASN A 144 -23.66 2.98 24.31
CA ASN A 144 -24.19 2.57 25.62
C ASN A 144 -25.49 1.73 25.55
N GLY A 145 -25.85 1.22 24.37
CA GLY A 145 -27.11 0.50 24.14
C GLY A 145 -27.15 -0.99 24.50
N SER A 146 -26.04 -1.62 24.90
CA SER A 146 -25.99 -3.07 25.19
C SER A 146 -25.47 -3.36 26.59
N ASN A 147 -26.17 -2.80 27.59
CA ASN A 147 -26.18 -3.33 28.95
C ASN A 147 -27.59 -3.23 29.53
N LYS A 148 -28.51 -4.07 29.03
CA LYS A 148 -29.74 -4.41 29.75
C LYS A 148 -30.12 -5.89 29.53
N GLN A 149 -29.88 -6.63 30.62
CA GLN A 149 -30.52 -7.85 31.14
C GLN A 149 -30.26 -9.19 30.46
#